data_AF-A0A968GFW7-F1
#
_entry.id   AF-A0A968GFW7-F1
#
_cell.length_a   1.000
_cell.length_b   1.000
_cell.length_c   1.000
_cell.angle_alpha   90.00
_cell.angle_beta   90.00
_cell.angle_gamma   90.00
#
_symmetry.space_group_name_H-M   'P 1'
#
loop_
_entity.id
_entity.type
_entity.pdbx_description
1 polymer ?
#
loop_
_entity_poly.entity_id
_entity_poly.type
_entity_poly.pdbx_seq_one_letter_code
_entity_poly.pdbx_strand_id
1 'polypeptide(L)'
;MKKTFYYFIILSVMIGVTSCATKAQHGSRDDWSAEMHFKVAQDAANRRAYKEALREYSEILEKYRDQFDKVAMANYERAVIYFRIKDYDTAYALLLELSGQLQNPMTPGWVRVMVPIMLEQVESKINIRAEKKKKIDEKQAAKDKNKREKEEKKNSSKPQERKPKKDSQEEKSDAKEGRAEEETKKSNEEENSEPAWVIPFEPLAPSE
;
A
#
# COMPACT_ATOMS: atom_id res chain seq x y z
N MET A 1 34.87 -11.18 60.71
CA MET A 1 34.28 -9.95 60.11
C MET A 1 34.37 -9.90 58.58
N LYS A 2 35.45 -10.38 57.92
CA LYS A 2 35.52 -10.35 56.44
C LYS A 2 34.50 -11.26 55.72
N LYS A 3 34.12 -12.38 56.33
CA LYS A 3 33.12 -13.31 55.75
C LYS A 3 31.70 -12.75 55.74
N THR A 4 31.29 -12.02 56.78
CA THR A 4 29.95 -11.41 56.88
C THR A 4 29.76 -10.26 55.89
N PHE A 5 30.83 -9.55 55.54
CA PHE A 5 30.80 -8.50 54.52
C PHE A 5 30.57 -9.06 53.10
N TYR A 6 31.16 -10.22 52.78
CA TYR A 6 30.97 -10.88 51.49
C TYR A 6 29.52 -11.36 51.27
N TYR A 7 28.87 -11.86 52.32
CA TYR A 7 27.45 -12.23 52.25
C TYR A 7 26.53 -11.04 51.97
N PHE A 8 26.85 -9.85 52.49
CA PHE A 8 26.08 -8.63 52.21
C PHE A 8 26.17 -8.20 50.74
N ILE A 9 27.34 -8.33 50.12
CA ILE A 9 27.53 -8.01 48.70
C ILE A 9 26.78 -9.01 47.81
N ILE A 10 26.89 -10.32 48.09
CA ILE A 10 26.17 -11.34 47.32
C ILE A 10 24.65 -11.18 47.46
N LEU A 11 24.16 -10.88 48.66
CA LEU A 11 22.74 -10.66 48.91
C LEU A 11 22.21 -9.45 48.15
N SER A 12 22.97 -8.35 48.11
CA SER A 12 22.65 -7.15 47.33
C SER A 12 22.55 -7.45 45.83
N VAL A 13 23.51 -8.21 45.29
CA VAL A 13 23.51 -8.61 43.87
C VAL A 13 22.33 -9.53 43.57
N MET A 14 22.02 -10.51 44.43
CA MET A 14 20.88 -11.42 44.27
C MET A 14 19.53 -10.69 44.28
N ILE A 15 19.35 -9.70 45.15
CA ILE A 15 18.11 -8.91 45.19
C ILE A 15 17.97 -8.07 43.91
N GLY A 16 19.07 -7.52 43.38
CA GLY A 16 19.07 -6.74 42.13
C GLY A 16 18.59 -7.51 40.88
N VAL A 17 18.79 -8.83 40.82
CA VAL A 17 18.39 -9.63 39.63
C VAL A 17 16.91 -10.02 39.65
N THR A 18 16.21 -9.89 40.78
CA THR A 18 14.80 -10.30 40.89
C THR A 18 13.79 -9.22 40.47
N SER A 19 14.22 -7.97 40.29
CA SER A 19 13.34 -6.84 39.97
C SER A 19 12.94 -6.69 38.50
N CYS A 20 13.39 -7.54 37.57
CA CYS A 20 13.11 -7.40 36.13
C CYS A 20 12.05 -8.35 35.56
N ALA A 21 11.23 -9.01 36.39
CA ALA A 21 10.22 -9.96 35.92
C ALA A 21 8.78 -9.41 35.90
N THR A 22 8.57 -8.09 35.87
CA THR A 22 7.24 -7.53 35.59
C THR A 22 6.93 -7.72 34.11
N LYS A 23 6.31 -8.85 33.75
CA LYS A 23 5.65 -8.98 32.45
C LYS A 23 4.55 -7.93 32.40
N ALA A 24 4.72 -6.93 31.54
CA ALA A 24 3.69 -5.94 31.25
C ALA A 24 2.45 -6.70 30.76
N GLN A 25 1.49 -6.88 31.65
CA GLN A 25 0.21 -7.51 31.36
C GLN A 25 -0.58 -6.47 30.56
N HIS A 26 -0.43 -6.51 29.25
CA HIS A 26 -1.26 -5.72 28.37
C HIS A 26 -2.68 -6.27 28.57
N GLY A 27 -3.61 -5.41 28.99
CA GLY A 27 -5.01 -5.79 29.14
C GLY A 27 -5.60 -6.34 27.84
N SER A 28 -6.87 -6.76 27.89
CA SER A 28 -7.63 -7.14 26.69
C SER A 28 -7.47 -6.07 25.62
N ARG A 29 -7.38 -6.50 24.34
CA ARG A 29 -7.37 -5.59 23.19
C ARG A 29 -8.56 -4.62 23.22
N ASP A 30 -9.68 -5.05 23.77
CA ASP A 30 -10.89 -4.25 23.88
C ASP A 30 -10.76 -3.07 24.86
N ASP A 31 -9.83 -3.16 25.82
CA ASP A 31 -9.57 -2.14 26.82
C ASP A 31 -8.36 -1.26 26.47
N TRP A 32 -7.80 -1.43 25.27
CA TRP A 32 -6.68 -0.59 24.83
C TRP A 32 -7.10 0.87 24.73
N SER A 33 -6.14 1.78 24.84
CA SER A 33 -6.35 3.18 24.53
C SER A 33 -6.05 3.44 23.05
N ALA A 34 -6.45 4.61 22.54
CA ALA A 34 -6.08 5.03 21.19
C ALA A 34 -4.55 5.02 21.00
N GLU A 35 -3.77 5.46 22.00
CA GLU A 35 -2.31 5.44 21.98
C GLU A 35 -1.73 4.03 21.84
N MET A 36 -2.34 3.04 22.50
CA MET A 36 -1.90 1.65 22.38
C MET A 36 -2.16 1.12 20.97
N HIS A 37 -3.32 1.41 20.38
CA HIS A 37 -3.58 1.10 18.98
C HIS A 37 -2.60 1.81 18.04
N PHE A 38 -2.31 3.10 18.26
CA PHE A 38 -1.30 3.84 17.49
C PHE A 38 0.06 3.19 17.54
N LYS A 39 0.53 2.80 18.74
CA LYS A 39 1.84 2.17 18.93
C LYS A 39 1.93 0.85 18.18
N VAL A 40 0.90 0.01 18.27
CA VAL A 40 0.85 -1.28 17.56
C VAL A 40 0.75 -1.06 16.05
N ALA A 41 -0.04 -0.09 15.60
CA ALA A 41 -0.16 0.27 14.19
C ALA A 41 1.17 0.73 13.60
N GLN A 42 1.88 1.61 14.30
CA GLN A 42 3.19 2.11 13.89
C GLN A 42 4.24 1.01 13.87
N ASP A 43 4.28 0.14 14.88
CA ASP A 43 5.18 -1.02 14.89
C ASP A 43 4.90 -1.97 13.72
N ALA A 44 3.63 -2.27 13.45
CA ALA A 44 3.23 -3.06 12.29
C ALA A 44 3.62 -2.38 10.97
N ALA A 45 3.41 -1.06 10.84
CA ALA A 45 3.78 -0.30 9.65
C ALA A 45 5.31 -0.29 9.43
N ASN A 46 6.10 -0.17 10.50
CA ASN A 46 7.56 -0.23 10.46
C ASN A 46 8.07 -1.60 10.01
N ARG A 47 7.40 -2.67 10.43
CA ARG A 47 7.65 -4.05 9.97
C ARG A 47 7.02 -4.38 8.61
N ARG A 48 6.48 -3.38 7.90
CA ARG A 48 5.75 -3.51 6.62
C ARG A 48 4.53 -4.44 6.67
N ALA A 49 4.02 -4.74 7.87
CA ALA A 49 2.77 -5.46 8.10
C ALA A 49 1.56 -4.52 7.91
N TYR A 50 1.42 -3.95 6.70
CA TYR A 50 0.48 -2.87 6.42
C TYR A 50 -0.99 -3.24 6.66
N LYS A 51 -1.39 -4.49 6.43
CA LYS A 51 -2.75 -4.96 6.72
C LYS A 51 -3.06 -4.90 8.21
N GLU A 52 -2.10 -5.26 9.05
CA GLU A 52 -2.23 -5.17 10.51
C GLU A 52 -2.26 -3.71 10.96
N ALA A 53 -1.37 -2.88 10.44
CA ALA A 53 -1.37 -1.45 10.74
C ALA A 53 -2.70 -0.76 10.38
N LEU A 54 -3.23 -1.03 9.18
CA LEU A 54 -4.53 -0.52 8.75
C LEU A 54 -5.67 -0.98 9.66
N ARG A 55 -5.66 -2.24 10.12
CA ARG A 55 -6.65 -2.74 11.07
C ARG A 55 -6.62 -1.96 12.38
N GLU A 56 -5.44 -1.71 12.94
CA GLU A 56 -5.33 -0.95 14.19
C GLU A 56 -5.74 0.52 14.03
N TYR A 57 -5.41 1.16 12.90
CA TYR A 57 -5.94 2.50 12.63
C TYR A 57 -7.45 2.51 12.44
N SER A 58 -8.04 1.48 11.82
CA SER A 58 -9.50 1.35 11.72
C SER A 58 -10.17 1.23 13.09
N GLU A 59 -9.57 0.50 14.03
CA GLU A 59 -10.08 0.42 15.41
C GLU A 59 -10.12 1.80 16.07
N ILE A 60 -9.12 2.65 15.80
CA ILE A 60 -9.11 4.02 16.32
C ILE A 60 -10.32 4.82 15.80
N LEU A 61 -10.58 4.71 14.50
CA LEU A 61 -11.71 5.37 13.83
C LEU A 61 -13.06 4.83 14.28
N GLU A 62 -13.13 3.57 14.70
CA GLU A 62 -14.37 2.96 15.15
C GLU A 62 -14.69 3.28 16.60
N LYS A 63 -13.69 3.18 17.50
CA LYS A 63 -13.86 3.24 18.96
C LYS A 63 -13.69 4.64 19.55
N TYR A 64 -12.85 5.50 18.97
CA TYR A 64 -12.54 6.84 19.52
C TYR A 64 -12.96 7.97 18.57
N ARG A 65 -14.18 7.86 18.02
CA ARG A 65 -14.74 8.83 17.05
C ARG A 65 -14.84 10.26 17.59
N ASP A 66 -14.95 10.39 18.90
CA ASP A 66 -15.02 11.64 19.66
C ASP A 66 -13.64 12.30 19.84
N GLN A 67 -12.55 11.53 19.70
CA GLN A 67 -11.18 12.02 19.77
C GLN A 67 -10.71 12.51 18.40
N PHE A 68 -11.18 13.70 18.01
CA PHE A 68 -10.92 14.28 16.68
C PHE A 68 -9.43 14.34 16.31
N ASP A 69 -8.55 14.60 17.27
CA ASP A 69 -7.11 14.61 17.06
C ASP A 69 -6.60 13.22 16.65
N LYS A 70 -7.00 12.17 17.38
CA LYS A 70 -6.66 10.78 17.09
C LYS A 70 -7.25 10.32 15.77
N VAL A 71 -8.49 10.68 15.47
CA VAL A 71 -9.15 10.35 14.20
C VAL A 71 -8.40 10.98 13.01
N ALA A 72 -8.03 12.25 13.11
CA ALA A 72 -7.26 12.94 12.07
C ALA A 72 -5.89 12.29 11.85
N MET A 73 -5.19 11.95 12.95
CA MET A 73 -3.90 11.24 12.88
C MET A 73 -4.03 9.86 12.24
N ALA A 74 -5.04 9.07 12.64
CA ALA A 74 -5.24 7.72 12.10
C ALA A 74 -5.59 7.75 10.60
N ASN A 75 -6.43 8.70 10.16
CA ASN A 75 -6.74 8.86 8.75
C ASN A 75 -5.51 9.27 7.92
N TYR A 76 -4.68 10.18 8.45
CA TYR A 76 -3.42 10.54 7.80
C TYR A 76 -2.49 9.32 7.66
N GLU A 77 -2.28 8.56 8.73
CA GLU A 77 -1.38 7.39 8.70
C GLU A 77 -1.89 6.28 7.77
N ARG A 78 -3.22 6.05 7.71
CA ARG A 78 -3.82 5.16 6.71
C ARG A 78 -3.47 5.61 5.29
N ALA A 79 -3.60 6.91 4.99
CA ALA A 79 -3.26 7.44 3.67
C ALA A 79 -1.78 7.25 3.33
N VAL A 80 -0.88 7.47 4.30
CA VAL A 80 0.57 7.21 4.14
C VAL A 80 0.82 5.73 3.84
N ILE A 81 0.13 4.81 4.51
CA ILE A 81 0.23 3.37 4.23
C ILE A 81 -0.23 3.06 2.80
N TYR A 82 -1.38 3.59 2.37
CA TYR A 82 -1.88 3.40 0.99
C TYR A 82 -0.88 3.93 -0.05
N PHE A 83 -0.26 5.07 0.21
CA PHE A 83 0.82 5.59 -0.63
C PHE A 83 2.02 4.64 -0.68
N ARG A 84 2.45 4.08 0.47
CA ARG A 84 3.58 3.13 0.55
C ARG A 84 3.33 1.84 -0.23
N ILE A 85 2.09 1.33 -0.24
CA ILE A 85 1.70 0.16 -1.05
C ILE A 85 1.36 0.51 -2.51
N LYS A 86 1.64 1.76 -2.91
CA LYS A 86 1.42 2.30 -4.26
C LYS A 86 -0.06 2.29 -4.71
N ASP A 87 -0.99 2.31 -3.76
CA ASP A 87 -2.42 2.53 -3.97
C ASP A 87 -2.69 4.04 -3.84
N TYR A 88 -2.30 4.78 -4.87
CA TYR A 88 -2.33 6.24 -4.87
C TYR A 88 -3.75 6.80 -4.92
N ASP A 89 -4.68 6.09 -5.55
CA ASP A 89 -6.07 6.53 -5.65
C ASP A 89 -6.74 6.53 -4.26
N THR A 90 -6.54 5.46 -3.48
CA THR A 90 -7.06 5.40 -2.10
C THR A 90 -6.36 6.40 -1.18
N ALA A 91 -5.04 6.56 -1.31
CA ALA A 91 -4.30 7.58 -0.56
C ALA A 91 -4.81 8.99 -0.85
N TYR A 92 -5.07 9.30 -2.13
CA TYR A 92 -5.59 10.59 -2.57
C TYR A 92 -6.96 10.87 -1.97
N ALA A 93 -7.88 9.91 -2.07
CA ALA A 93 -9.24 10.05 -1.54
C ALA A 93 -9.25 10.35 -0.04
N LEU A 94 -8.45 9.61 0.75
CA LEU A 94 -8.34 9.82 2.20
C LEU A 94 -7.75 11.19 2.55
N LEU A 95 -6.70 11.62 1.83
CA LEU A 95 -6.09 12.92 2.07
C LEU A 95 -7.00 14.07 1.65
N LEU A 96 -7.77 13.90 0.58
CA LEU A 96 -8.73 14.90 0.11
C LEU A 96 -9.86 15.07 1.14
N GLU A 97 -10.39 13.97 1.66
CA GLU A 97 -11.37 14.00 2.76
C GLU A 97 -10.80 14.72 3.99
N LEU A 98 -9.58 14.36 4.41
CA LEU A 98 -8.92 14.98 5.56
C LEU A 98 -8.60 16.47 5.32
N SER A 99 -8.31 16.86 4.08
CA SER A 99 -8.06 18.27 3.72
C SER A 99 -9.27 19.17 3.98
N GLY A 100 -10.49 18.66 3.77
CA GLY A 100 -11.73 19.35 4.09
C GLY A 100 -11.94 19.57 5.59
N GLN A 101 -11.22 18.85 6.44
CA GLN A 101 -11.32 18.91 7.91
C GLN A 101 -10.21 19.75 8.56
N LEU A 102 -9.25 20.29 7.80
CA LEU A 102 -8.09 21.00 8.37
C LEU A 102 -8.44 22.30 9.10
N GLN A 103 -9.61 22.88 8.83
CA GLN A 103 -10.11 24.06 9.53
C GLN A 103 -10.59 23.75 10.95
N ASN A 104 -10.76 22.47 11.30
CA ASN A 104 -11.13 22.07 12.65
C ASN A 104 -9.98 22.41 13.63
N PRO A 105 -10.24 23.20 14.70
CA PRO A 105 -9.22 23.55 15.68
C PRO A 105 -8.63 22.33 16.41
N MET A 106 -9.36 21.22 16.49
CA MET A 106 -8.92 19.98 17.13
C MET A 106 -7.95 19.17 16.25
N THR A 107 -7.83 19.49 14.96
CA THR A 107 -6.87 18.82 14.07
C THR A 107 -5.43 19.19 14.49
N PRO A 108 -4.54 18.20 14.73
CA PRO A 108 -3.17 18.46 15.15
C PRO A 108 -2.43 19.36 14.15
N GLY A 109 -1.65 20.32 14.65
CA GLY A 109 -0.98 21.31 13.81
C GLY A 109 -0.09 20.67 12.74
N TRP A 110 0.61 19.58 13.07
CA TRP A 110 1.44 18.86 12.11
C TRP A 110 0.63 18.23 10.98
N VAL A 111 -0.60 17.73 11.24
CA VAL A 111 -1.47 17.15 10.19
C VAL A 111 -1.86 18.22 9.18
N ARG A 112 -2.12 19.45 9.64
CA ARG A 112 -2.45 20.59 8.74
C ARG A 112 -1.32 20.93 7.78
N VAL A 113 -0.08 20.74 8.20
CA VAL A 113 1.10 20.95 7.35
C VAL A 113 1.34 19.76 6.44
N MET A 114 1.22 18.53 6.96
CA MET A 114 1.59 17.33 6.23
C MET A 114 0.57 16.93 5.16
N VAL A 115 -0.72 17.16 5.37
CA VAL A 115 -1.77 16.75 4.41
C VAL A 115 -1.60 17.40 3.03
N PRO A 116 -1.41 18.74 2.90
CA PRO A 116 -1.16 19.37 1.60
C PRO A 116 0.10 18.85 0.90
N ILE A 117 1.19 18.67 1.65
CA ILE A 117 2.45 18.13 1.12
C ILE A 117 2.23 16.72 0.56
N MET A 118 1.53 15.89 1.33
CA MET A 118 1.27 14.52 0.92
C MET A 118 0.31 14.44 -0.27
N LEU A 119 -0.69 15.32 -0.35
CA LEU A 119 -1.58 15.43 -1.52
C LEU A 119 -0.80 15.70 -2.79
N GLU A 120 0.09 16.70 -2.78
CA GLU A 120 0.93 17.03 -3.92
C GLU A 120 1.80 15.84 -4.37
N GLN A 121 2.39 15.11 -3.40
CA GLN A 121 3.17 13.91 -3.69
C GLN A 121 2.32 12.81 -4.34
N VAL A 122 1.10 12.58 -3.86
CA VAL A 122 0.19 11.58 -4.40
C VAL A 122 -0.27 11.96 -5.81
N GLU A 123 -0.69 13.21 -6.03
CA GLU A 123 -1.11 13.73 -7.34
C GLU A 123 -0.01 13.58 -8.39
N SER A 124 1.23 13.91 -8.02
CA SER A 124 2.40 13.73 -8.88
C SER A 124 2.55 12.27 -9.33
N LYS A 125 2.39 11.30 -8.41
CA LYS A 125 2.48 9.87 -8.75
C LYS A 125 1.33 9.40 -9.64
N ILE A 126 0.12 9.89 -9.42
CA ILE A 126 -1.05 9.58 -10.26
C ILE A 126 -0.82 10.09 -11.68
N ASN A 127 -0.39 11.34 -11.83
CA ASN A 127 -0.12 11.95 -13.14
C ASN A 127 0.98 11.20 -13.91
N ILE A 128 2.08 10.85 -13.25
CA ILE A 128 3.16 10.06 -13.86
C ILE A 128 2.63 8.69 -14.34
N ARG A 129 1.77 8.02 -13.58
CA ARG A 129 1.16 6.75 -14.00
C ARG A 129 0.22 6.92 -15.18
N ALA A 130 -0.61 7.96 -15.17
CA ALA A 130 -1.53 8.27 -16.27
C ALA A 130 -0.76 8.55 -17.58
N GLU A 131 0.31 9.33 -17.52
CA GLU A 131 1.17 9.60 -18.68
C GLU A 131 1.86 8.34 -19.22
N LYS A 132 2.40 7.50 -18.33
CA LYS A 132 3.03 6.22 -18.72
C LYS A 132 2.01 5.32 -19.40
N LYS A 133 0.80 5.19 -18.86
CA LYS A 133 -0.29 4.41 -19.44
C LYS A 133 -0.66 4.93 -20.82
N LYS A 134 -0.87 6.25 -20.97
CA LYS A 134 -1.15 6.88 -22.27
C LYS A 134 -0.07 6.56 -23.32
N LYS A 135 1.21 6.65 -22.96
CA LYS A 135 2.34 6.31 -23.86
C LYS A 135 2.37 4.83 -24.24
N ILE A 136 1.98 3.93 -23.34
CA ILE A 136 1.89 2.49 -23.63
C ILE A 136 0.73 2.21 -24.59
N ASP A 137 -0.44 2.78 -24.32
CA ASP A 137 -1.64 2.61 -25.13
C ASP A 137 -1.43 3.17 -26.55
N GLU A 138 -0.77 4.33 -26.68
CA GLU A 138 -0.40 4.91 -27.98
C GLU A 138 0.59 4.03 -28.77
N LYS A 139 1.61 3.49 -28.09
CA LYS A 139 2.56 2.54 -28.72
C LYS A 139 1.86 1.25 -29.16
N GLN A 140 0.91 0.76 -28.37
CA GLN A 140 0.15 -0.45 -28.69
C GLN A 140 -0.77 -0.20 -29.88
N ALA A 141 -1.51 0.91 -29.90
CA ALA A 141 -2.34 1.31 -31.02
C ALA A 141 -1.54 1.48 -32.33
N ALA A 142 -0.34 2.06 -32.26
CA ALA A 142 0.55 2.19 -33.42
C ALA A 142 1.06 0.83 -33.94
N LYS A 143 1.40 -0.11 -33.04
CA LYS A 143 1.78 -1.48 -33.42
C LYS A 143 0.63 -2.21 -34.10
N ASP A 144 -0.57 -2.10 -33.56
CA ASP A 144 -1.77 -2.75 -34.10
C ASP A 144 -2.15 -2.17 -35.47
N LYS A 145 -2.04 -0.85 -35.64
CA LYS A 145 -2.22 -0.20 -36.95
C LYS A 145 -1.20 -0.70 -37.98
N ASN A 146 0.09 -0.72 -37.63
CA ASN A 146 1.15 -1.22 -38.52
C ASN A 146 0.98 -2.71 -38.87
N LYS A 147 0.46 -3.53 -37.94
CA LYS A 147 0.17 -4.94 -38.18
C LYS A 147 -0.98 -5.10 -39.19
N ARG A 148 -2.08 -4.36 -39.00
CA ARG A 148 -3.23 -4.35 -39.93
C ARG A 148 -2.83 -3.91 -41.33
N GLU A 149 -2.05 -2.83 -41.46
CA GLU A 149 -1.56 -2.36 -42.77
C GLU A 149 -0.66 -3.39 -43.48
N LYS A 150 0.14 -4.17 -42.73
CA LYS A 150 0.94 -5.27 -43.30
C LYS A 150 0.08 -6.45 -43.75
N GLU A 151 -0.95 -6.79 -43.00
CA GLU A 151 -1.90 -7.87 -43.34
C GLU A 151 -2.73 -7.50 -44.59
N GLU A 152 -3.20 -6.25 -44.68
CA GLU A 152 -3.89 -5.74 -45.87
C GLU A 152 -3.00 -5.76 -47.11
N LYS A 153 -1.73 -5.34 -47.00
CA LYS A 153 -0.75 -5.41 -48.11
C LYS A 153 -0.41 -6.84 -48.53
N LYS A 154 -0.39 -7.79 -47.58
CA LYS A 154 -0.13 -9.21 -47.88
C LYS A 154 -1.32 -9.87 -48.57
N ASN A 155 -2.55 -9.50 -48.21
CA ASN A 155 -3.76 -10.02 -48.84
C ASN A 155 -4.00 -9.43 -50.23
N SER A 156 -3.64 -8.16 -50.47
CA SER A 156 -3.78 -7.54 -51.80
C SER A 156 -2.75 -8.02 -52.84
N SER A 157 -1.63 -8.61 -52.39
CA SER A 157 -0.56 -9.10 -53.26
C SER A 157 -0.62 -10.60 -53.57
N LYS A 158 -1.60 -11.34 -53.01
CA LYS A 158 -1.81 -12.75 -53.37
C LYS A 158 -2.54 -12.81 -54.72
N PRO A 159 -1.90 -13.30 -55.81
CA PRO A 159 -2.54 -13.37 -57.11
C PRO A 159 -3.81 -14.22 -56.99
N GLN A 160 -4.93 -13.71 -57.51
CA GLN A 160 -6.15 -14.50 -57.68
C GLN A 160 -5.82 -15.70 -58.58
N GLU A 161 -5.46 -16.82 -57.95
CA GLU A 161 -5.35 -18.10 -58.62
C GLU A 161 -6.78 -18.49 -59.02
N ARG A 162 -7.13 -18.17 -60.27
CA ARG A 162 -8.37 -18.59 -60.92
C ARG A 162 -8.44 -20.11 -60.85
N LYS A 163 -9.27 -20.66 -59.98
CA LYS A 163 -9.68 -22.06 -60.07
C LYS A 163 -11.09 -22.19 -60.65
N PRO A 164 -11.29 -23.20 -61.52
CA PRO A 164 -12.45 -23.33 -62.38
C PRO A 164 -13.68 -23.85 -61.63
N LYS A 165 -14.86 -23.51 -62.17
CA LYS A 165 -16.19 -24.02 -61.82
C LYS A 165 -16.19 -25.54 -61.58
N LYS A 166 -16.76 -25.97 -60.44
CA LYS A 166 -17.71 -27.09 -60.43
C LYS A 166 -18.54 -27.16 -59.13
N ASP A 167 -19.83 -26.89 -59.31
CA ASP A 167 -21.02 -27.56 -58.77
C ASP A 167 -20.96 -28.29 -57.41
N SER A 168 -21.78 -27.74 -56.51
CA SER A 168 -22.93 -28.39 -55.86
C SER A 168 -22.76 -29.27 -54.62
N GLN A 169 -23.76 -29.04 -53.75
CA GLN A 169 -24.28 -29.84 -52.64
C GLN A 169 -23.58 -29.72 -51.28
N GLU A 170 -24.26 -29.76 -50.14
CA GLU A 170 -25.66 -29.65 -49.69
C GLU A 170 -25.59 -30.00 -48.20
N GLU A 171 -26.28 -29.25 -47.33
CA GLU A 171 -26.54 -29.58 -45.91
C GLU A 171 -25.31 -29.77 -44.98
N LYS A 172 -25.32 -29.53 -43.66
CA LYS A 172 -26.38 -29.57 -42.65
C LYS A 172 -25.91 -28.80 -41.39
N SER A 173 -26.89 -28.38 -40.61
CA SER A 173 -26.83 -27.87 -39.24
C SER A 173 -25.91 -28.65 -38.30
N ASP A 174 -25.28 -27.97 -37.34
CA ASP A 174 -25.62 -28.15 -35.93
C ASP A 174 -24.93 -27.13 -35.00
N ALA A 175 -25.70 -26.74 -33.99
CA ALA A 175 -25.32 -25.85 -32.91
C ALA A 175 -24.25 -26.48 -32.00
N LYS A 176 -23.29 -25.67 -31.53
CA LYS A 176 -22.68 -25.93 -30.22
C LYS A 176 -22.18 -24.65 -29.56
N GLU A 177 -22.93 -24.30 -28.53
CA GLU A 177 -22.63 -23.38 -27.45
C GLU A 177 -21.43 -23.87 -26.64
N GLY A 178 -20.51 -22.96 -26.30
CA GLY A 178 -19.25 -23.29 -25.63
C GLY A 178 -18.56 -22.05 -25.08
N ARG A 179 -19.15 -21.48 -24.03
CA ARG A 179 -18.56 -20.44 -23.17
C ARG A 179 -17.45 -21.05 -22.32
N ALA A 180 -16.23 -20.56 -22.45
CA ALA A 180 -15.16 -20.77 -21.47
C ALA A 180 -14.37 -19.45 -21.33
N GLU A 181 -14.73 -18.70 -20.31
CA GLU A 181 -13.90 -17.65 -19.73
C GLU A 181 -12.77 -18.36 -18.96
N GLU A 182 -11.52 -18.16 -19.38
CA GLU A 182 -10.35 -18.50 -18.57
C GLU A 182 -9.40 -17.30 -18.57
N GLU A 183 -9.69 -16.36 -17.68
CA GLU A 183 -8.70 -15.42 -17.18
C GLU A 183 -7.80 -16.17 -16.21
N THR A 184 -6.49 -16.22 -16.47
CA THR A 184 -5.53 -16.31 -15.36
C THR A 184 -4.31 -15.44 -15.60
N LYS A 185 -4.22 -14.45 -14.71
CA LYS A 185 -3.19 -13.45 -14.49
C LYS A 185 -1.76 -13.98 -14.69
N LYS A 186 -1.04 -13.31 -15.59
CA LYS A 186 0.42 -13.28 -15.60
C LYS A 186 0.86 -12.21 -14.58
N SER A 187 1.18 -12.64 -13.36
CA SER A 187 1.83 -11.78 -12.36
C SER A 187 3.25 -11.47 -12.84
N ASN A 188 3.46 -10.25 -13.32
CA ASN A 188 4.80 -9.67 -13.42
C ASN A 188 5.33 -9.50 -11.98
N GLU A 189 6.33 -10.30 -11.63
CA GLU A 189 7.28 -9.98 -10.56
C GLU A 189 7.97 -8.66 -10.93
N GLU A 190 7.41 -7.57 -10.45
CA GLU A 190 8.06 -6.26 -10.49
C GLU A 190 9.07 -6.23 -9.34
N GLU A 191 10.31 -6.53 -9.74
CA GLU A 191 11.58 -6.39 -9.05
C GLU A 191 11.53 -5.37 -7.90
N ASN A 192 11.63 -5.92 -6.69
CA ASN A 192 11.66 -5.24 -5.40
C ASN A 192 12.98 -4.47 -5.26
N SER A 193 13.14 -3.40 -6.04
CA SER A 193 14.17 -2.39 -5.80
C SER A 193 13.75 -1.60 -4.57
N GLU A 194 14.61 -1.63 -3.55
CA GLU A 194 14.38 -0.91 -2.31
C GLU A 194 14.17 0.57 -2.60
N PRO A 195 13.12 1.19 -2.05
CA PRO A 195 12.91 2.61 -2.23
C PRO A 195 14.08 3.41 -1.65
N ALA A 196 14.81 4.12 -2.52
CA ALA A 196 15.97 4.97 -2.19
C ALA A 196 15.67 6.21 -1.31
N TRP A 197 14.57 6.21 -0.56
CA TRP A 197 14.13 7.33 0.29
C TRP A 197 14.07 6.96 1.78
N VAL A 198 14.77 5.91 2.21
CA VAL A 198 15.07 5.72 3.63
C VAL A 198 16.01 6.86 4.05
N ILE A 199 15.44 7.92 4.62
CA ILE A 199 16.20 8.98 5.26
C ILE A 199 16.93 8.33 6.45
N PRO A 200 18.26 8.28 6.48
CA PRO A 200 18.99 7.70 7.60
C PRO A 200 18.65 8.52 8.86
N PHE A 201 18.15 7.83 9.87
CA PHE A 201 17.91 8.41 11.19
C PHE A 201 19.27 8.58 11.85
N GLU A 202 19.89 9.76 11.71
CA GLU A 202 21.07 10.10 12.49
C GLU A 202 20.64 10.31 13.95
N PRO A 203 21.17 9.53 14.91
CA PRO A 203 20.89 9.76 16.31
C PRO A 203 21.49 11.11 16.71
N LEU A 204 20.63 12.06 17.09
CA LEU A 204 21.04 13.32 17.69
C LEU A 204 21.87 13.01 18.95
N ALA A 205 23.13 13.43 18.94
CA ALA A 205 23.98 13.35 20.11
C ALA A 205 23.36 14.18 21.26
N PRO A 206 23.42 13.69 22.51
CA PRO A 206 22.94 14.45 23.65
C PRO A 206 23.76 15.74 23.78
N SER A 207 23.08 16.88 23.88
CA SER A 207 23.70 18.16 24.21
C SER A 207 24.19 18.13 25.66
N GLU A 208 25.48 18.39 25.86
CA GLU A 208 26.12 18.57 27.18
C GLU A 208 25.58 19.79 27.94
#